data_AF-A0A931MD10-F1
#
_entry.id   AF-A0A931MD10-F1
#
_cell.length_a   1.000
_cell.length_b   1.000
_cell.length_c   1.000
_cell.angle_alpha   90.00
_cell.angle_beta   90.00
_cell.angle_gamma   90.00
#
_symmetry.space_group_name_H-M   'P 1'
#
loop_
_entity.id
_entity.type
_entity.pdbx_description
1 polymer ?
#
loop_
_entity_poly.entity_id
_entity_poly.type
_entity_poly.pdbx_seq_one_letter_code
_entity_poly.pdbx_strand_id
1 'polypeptide(L)'
;MKRLTAILLLFIFAACNNNPSPAETEARLKQTMLSYLFKENAKGDTSAIKFRIDKVYYFDNKVNYNCEFYVHMVIPGKVDTTGVMKAIVSKDYTDVKRLY
;
A
#
# COMPACT_ATOMS: atom_id res chain seq x y z
N MET A 1 -25.23 -16.43 30.48
CA MET A 1 -24.06 -16.06 29.63
C MET A 1 -24.28 -16.27 28.12
N LYS A 2 -25.51 -16.55 27.63
CA LYS A 2 -25.79 -16.76 26.19
C LYS A 2 -26.28 -15.49 25.45
N ARG A 3 -26.59 -14.42 26.19
CA ARG A 3 -27.14 -13.16 25.63
C ARG A 3 -26.06 -12.13 25.24
N LEU A 4 -24.82 -12.29 25.73
CA LEU A 4 -23.70 -11.41 25.39
C LEU A 4 -23.04 -11.78 24.06
N THR A 5 -23.14 -13.04 23.63
CA THR A 5 -22.57 -13.53 22.37
C THR A 5 -23.28 -12.97 21.13
N ALA A 6 -24.55 -12.58 21.25
CA ALA A 6 -25.33 -12.03 20.15
C ALA A 6 -24.94 -10.58 19.78
N ILE A 7 -24.41 -9.82 20.73
CA ILE A 7 -24.04 -8.41 20.53
C ILE A 7 -22.70 -8.29 19.78
N LEU A 8 -21.75 -9.20 20.03
CA LEU A 8 -20.46 -9.20 19.35
C LEU A 8 -20.58 -9.54 17.84
N LEU A 9 -21.58 -10.33 17.45
CA LEU A 9 -21.80 -10.70 16.05
C LEU A 9 -22.38 -9.55 15.20
N LEU A 10 -23.09 -8.59 15.83
CA LEU A 10 -23.72 -7.48 15.12
C LEU A 10 -22.73 -6.40 14.67
N PHE A 11 -21.58 -6.26 15.35
CA PHE A 11 -20.55 -5.27 14.99
C PHE A 11 -19.72 -5.66 13.77
N ILE A 12 -19.76 -6.91 13.32
CA ILE A 12 -18.95 -7.40 12.20
C ILE A 12 -19.56 -6.98 10.84
N PHE A 13 -20.86 -6.65 10.80
CA PHE A 13 -21.57 -6.25 9.58
C PHE A 13 -21.51 -4.75 9.26
N ALA A 14 -20.89 -3.94 10.13
CA ALA A 14 -20.70 -2.50 9.90
C ALA A 14 -19.44 -2.18 9.07
N ALA A 15 -18.83 -3.16 8.41
CA ALA A 15 -17.81 -2.92 7.40
C ALA A 15 -18.47 -2.31 6.15
N CYS A 16 -18.74 -1.00 6.23
CA CYS A 16 -19.26 -0.22 5.12
C CYS A 16 -18.32 -0.34 3.92
N ASN A 17 -18.83 -0.95 2.85
CA ASN A 17 -18.20 -0.96 1.53
C ASN A 17 -18.33 0.43 0.87
N ASN A 18 -17.77 1.46 1.51
CA ASN A 18 -17.70 2.79 0.93
C ASN A 18 -16.59 2.76 -0.12
N ASN A 19 -16.95 3.05 -1.37
CA ASN A 19 -15.92 3.29 -2.39
C ASN A 19 -15.07 4.47 -1.93
N PRO A 20 -13.74 4.28 -1.72
CA PRO A 20 -12.88 5.33 -1.25
C PRO A 20 -12.86 6.49 -2.25
N SER A 21 -12.72 7.72 -1.73
CA SER A 21 -12.49 8.88 -2.59
C SER A 21 -11.17 8.73 -3.37
N PRO A 22 -10.98 9.39 -4.52
CA PRO A 22 -9.72 9.33 -5.25
C PRO A 22 -8.49 9.68 -4.39
N ALA A 23 -8.60 10.67 -3.52
CA ALA A 23 -7.53 11.06 -2.59
C ALA A 23 -7.24 9.97 -1.54
N GLU A 24 -8.28 9.30 -1.05
CA GLU A 24 -8.13 8.17 -0.13
C GLU A 24 -7.50 6.96 -0.83
N THR A 25 -7.92 6.65 -2.06
CA THR A 25 -7.29 5.61 -2.89
C THR A 25 -5.82 5.91 -3.11
N GLU A 26 -5.47 7.14 -3.47
CA GLU A 26 -4.08 7.57 -3.64
C GLU A 26 -3.27 7.35 -2.36
N ALA A 27 -3.79 7.82 -1.22
CA ALA A 27 -3.13 7.66 0.08
C ALA A 27 -2.92 6.18 0.46
N ARG A 28 -3.96 5.35 0.27
CA ARG A 28 -3.88 3.90 0.53
C ARG A 28 -2.86 3.22 -0.38
N LEU A 29 -2.83 3.53 -1.68
CA LEU A 29 -1.85 2.99 -2.61
C LEU A 29 -0.41 3.35 -2.24
N LYS A 30 -0.16 4.63 -1.89
CA LYS A 30 1.16 5.08 -1.41
C LYS A 30 1.58 4.33 -0.15
N GLN A 31 0.67 4.20 0.83
CA GLN A 31 0.94 3.49 2.07
C GLN A 31 1.23 2.00 1.83
N THR A 32 0.44 1.34 0.99
CA THR A 32 0.62 -0.08 0.66
C THR A 32 1.97 -0.33 -0.01
N MET A 33 2.35 0.49 -0.99
CA MET A 33 3.66 0.37 -1.63
C MET A 33 4.81 0.63 -0.63
N LEU A 34 4.67 1.64 0.23
CA LEU A 34 5.68 1.95 1.23
C LEU A 34 5.87 0.77 2.22
N SER A 35 4.77 0.20 2.72
CA SER A 35 4.78 -0.98 3.57
C SER A 35 5.43 -2.18 2.88
N TYR A 36 5.12 -2.39 1.60
CA TYR A 36 5.74 -3.43 0.78
C TYR A 36 7.26 -3.24 0.68
N LEU A 37 7.73 -2.03 0.35
CA LEU A 37 9.15 -1.73 0.23
C LEU A 37 9.90 -1.95 1.55
N PHE A 38 9.33 -1.51 2.68
CA PHE A 38 9.94 -1.77 3.99
C PHE A 38 9.99 -3.26 4.33
N LYS A 39 8.93 -4.01 4.03
CA LYS A 39 8.90 -5.46 4.25
C LYS A 39 9.93 -6.20 3.39
N GLU A 40 10.10 -5.83 2.13
CA GLU A 40 11.10 -6.44 1.25
C GLU A 40 12.53 -6.04 1.65
N ASN A 41 12.73 -4.79 2.06
CA ASN A 41 14.02 -4.28 2.51
C ASN A 41 14.46 -4.88 3.86
N ALA A 42 13.51 -5.14 4.78
CA ALA A 42 13.79 -5.79 6.06
C ALA A 42 14.36 -7.21 5.93
N LYS A 43 14.28 -7.84 4.75
CA LYS A 43 14.89 -9.15 4.47
C LYS A 43 16.41 -9.07 4.20
N GLY A 44 16.99 -7.87 4.10
CA GLY A 44 18.44 -7.66 3.92
C GLY A 44 19.05 -6.73 4.99
N ASP A 45 20.38 -6.57 4.99
CA ASP A 45 21.14 -5.70 5.90
C ASP A 45 21.05 -4.21 5.51
N THR A 46 19.84 -3.77 5.20
CA THR A 46 19.55 -2.46 4.58
C THR A 46 18.67 -1.59 5.47
N SER A 47 18.73 -1.82 6.78
CA SER A 47 17.94 -1.13 7.82
C SER A 47 18.04 0.40 7.78
N ALA A 48 19.08 0.93 7.14
CA ALA A 48 19.32 2.36 6.98
C ALA A 48 18.64 2.98 5.74
N ILE A 49 18.14 2.18 4.79
CA ILE A 49 17.47 2.69 3.58
C ILE A 49 16.07 3.20 3.95
N LYS A 50 15.77 4.43 3.54
CA LYS A 50 14.44 5.03 3.70
C LYS A 50 13.79 5.20 2.34
N PHE A 51 12.49 4.94 2.29
CA PHE A 51 11.67 5.14 1.11
C PHE A 51 10.63 6.21 1.37
N ARG A 52 10.31 6.99 0.34
CA ARG A 52 9.16 7.89 0.30
C ARG A 52 8.48 7.74 -1.06
N ILE A 53 7.15 7.73 -1.06
CA ILE A 53 6.37 7.70 -2.30
C ILE A 53 5.91 9.12 -2.59
N ASP A 54 6.54 9.76 -3.57
CA ASP A 54 6.24 11.17 -3.91
C ASP A 54 4.91 11.26 -4.65
N LYS A 55 4.69 10.35 -5.60
CA LYS A 55 3.51 10.33 -6.45
C LYS A 55 3.12 8.90 -6.81
N VAL A 56 1.83 8.69 -7.02
CA VAL A 56 1.31 7.49 -7.68
C VAL A 56 0.34 7.93 -8.78
N TYR A 57 0.52 7.37 -9.98
CA TYR A 57 -0.54 7.34 -10.98
C TYR A 57 -1.14 5.95 -10.96
N TYR A 58 -2.46 5.84 -11.09
CA TYR A 58 -3.12 4.55 -11.09
C TYR A 58 -4.26 4.50 -12.10
N PHE A 59 -4.47 3.31 -12.66
CA PHE A 59 -5.66 2.95 -13.41
C PHE A 59 -6.47 1.96 -12.58
N ASP A 60 -7.73 2.30 -12.32
CA ASP A 60 -8.68 1.48 -11.60
C ASP A 60 -9.31 0.44 -12.56
N ASN A 61 -8.88 -0.83 -12.43
CA ASN A 61 -9.53 -1.96 -13.08
C ASN A 61 -10.55 -2.61 -12.15
N LYS A 62 -11.42 -3.47 -12.71
CA LYS A 62 -12.39 -4.25 -11.92
C LYS A 62 -11.76 -5.12 -10.82
N VAL A 63 -10.52 -5.59 -11.01
CA VAL A 63 -9.88 -6.58 -10.12
C VAL A 63 -8.67 -6.03 -9.35
N ASN A 64 -8.09 -4.91 -9.77
CA ASN A 64 -6.86 -4.37 -9.20
C ASN A 64 -6.65 -2.90 -9.59
N TYR A 65 -5.56 -2.31 -9.09
CA TYR A 65 -5.02 -1.04 -9.54
C TYR A 65 -3.72 -1.30 -10.29
N ASN A 66 -3.62 -0.78 -11.52
CA ASN A 66 -2.34 -0.71 -12.23
C ASN A 66 -1.67 0.62 -11.91
N CYS A 67 -0.52 0.58 -11.25
CA CYS A 67 0.10 1.74 -10.65
C CYS A 67 1.49 2.03 -11.21
N GLU A 68 1.83 3.32 -11.27
CA GLU A 68 3.19 3.83 -11.45
C GLU A 68 3.56 4.70 -10.26
N PHE A 69 4.48 4.22 -9.43
CA PHE A 69 4.93 4.87 -8.21
C PHE A 69 6.24 5.61 -8.45
N TYR A 70 6.32 6.86 -8.04
CA TYR A 70 7.54 7.65 -8.02
C TYR A 70 8.15 7.48 -6.63
N VAL A 71 9.16 6.61 -6.54
CA VAL A 71 9.79 6.19 -5.30
C VAL A 71 11.08 6.97 -5.13
N HIS A 72 11.15 7.73 -4.05
CA HIS A 72 12.37 8.37 -3.58
C HIS A 72 13.06 7.47 -2.55
N MET A 73 14.34 7.17 -2.79
CA MET A 73 15.15 6.28 -1.97
C MET A 73 16.35 7.04 -1.41
N VAL A 74 16.48 7.01 -0.10
CA VAL A 74 17.56 7.64 0.66
C VAL A 74 18.43 6.55 1.25
N ILE A 75 19.72 6.58 0.92
CA ILE A 75 20.73 5.64 1.44
C ILE A 75 21.85 6.46 2.06
N PRO A 76 22.16 6.31 3.37
CA PRO A 76 23.21 7.08 4.01
C PRO A 76 24.56 6.93 3.31
N GLY A 77 25.24 8.06 3.09
CA GLY A 77 26.54 8.10 2.41
C GLY A 77 26.47 7.90 0.90
N LYS A 78 25.27 7.84 0.30
CA LYS A 78 25.05 7.82 -1.15
C LYS A 78 24.16 8.97 -1.59
N VAL A 79 24.15 9.23 -2.90
CA VAL A 79 23.24 10.19 -3.51
C VAL A 79 21.83 9.62 -3.50
N ASP A 80 20.86 10.44 -3.07
CA ASP A 80 19.45 10.08 -3.10
C ASP A 80 18.98 9.84 -4.53
N THR A 81 18.12 8.84 -4.71
CA THR A 81 17.63 8.47 -6.04
C THR A 81 16.12 8.54 -6.08
N THR A 82 15.58 8.89 -7.25
CA THR A 82 14.14 8.81 -7.52
C THR A 82 13.94 7.94 -8.75
N GLY A 83 13.09 6.92 -8.63
CA GLY A 83 12.80 5.98 -9.70
C GLY A 83 11.29 5.77 -9.87
N VAL A 84 10.90 5.32 -11.06
CA VAL A 84 9.52 4.91 -11.33
C VAL A 84 9.40 3.40 -11.15
N MET A 85 8.47 2.96 -10.32
CA MET A 85 8.16 1.56 -10.08
C MET A 85 6.74 1.24 -10.55
N LYS A 86 6.62 0.35 -11.53
CA LYS A 86 5.33 -0.15 -12.00
C LYS A 86 4.90 -1.34 -11.15
N ALA A 87 3.64 -1.37 -10.73
CA ALA A 87 3.12 -2.46 -9.93
C ALA A 87 1.60 -2.61 -10.09
N ILE A 88 1.10 -3.81 -9.80
CA ILE A 88 -0.30 -4.09 -9.63
C ILE A 88 -0.59 -4.19 -8.13
N VAL A 89 -1.62 -3.50 -7.66
CA VAL A 89 -2.09 -3.53 -6.27
C VAL A 89 -3.50 -4.10 -6.19
N SER A 90 -3.75 -5.01 -5.27
CA SER A 90 -5.09 -5.59 -5.06
C SER A 90 -6.10 -4.54 -4.56
N LYS A 91 -7.41 -4.77 -4.77
CA LYS A 91 -8.47 -3.82 -4.39
C LYS A 91 -8.62 -3.59 -2.90
N ASP A 92 -8.22 -4.56 -2.10
CA ASP A 92 -8.16 -4.50 -0.64
C ASP A 92 -6.82 -3.91 -0.12
N TYR A 93 -5.92 -3.50 -1.02
CA TYR A 93 -4.66 -2.83 -0.70
C TYR A 93 -3.65 -3.68 0.10
N THR A 94 -3.75 -5.01 0.02
CA THR A 94 -2.93 -5.95 0.79
C THR A 94 -1.75 -6.50 -0.01
N ASP A 95 -1.93 -6.71 -1.32
CA ASP A 95 -0.96 -7.34 -2.19
C ASP A 95 -0.37 -6.37 -3.21
N VAL A 96 0.95 -6.47 -3.40
CA VAL A 96 1.72 -5.70 -4.39
C VAL A 96 2.50 -6.66 -5.27
N LYS A 97 2.25 -6.60 -6.59
CA LYS A 97 3.02 -7.32 -7.61
C LYS A 97 3.77 -6.33 -8.49
N ARG A 98 5.09 -6.25 -8.34
CA ARG A 98 5.94 -5.43 -9.21
C ARG A 98 5.91 -5.95 -10.65
N LEU A 99 5.89 -5.02 -11.60
CA LEU A 99 6.09 -5.28 -13.02
C LEU A 99 7.51 -4.85 -13.38
N TYR A 100 8.30 -5.77 -13.94
CA TYR A 100 9.68 -5.55 -14.37
C TYR A 100 9.74 -5.37 -15.88
#